data_AF-A0A522W566-F1
#
_entry.id   AF-A0A522W566-F1
#
_cell.length_a   1.000
_cell.length_b   1.000
_cell.length_c   1.000
_cell.angle_alpha   90.00
_cell.angle_beta   90.00
_cell.angle_gamma   90.00
#
_symmetry.space_group_name_H-M   'P 1'
#
loop_
_entity.id
_entity.type
_entity.pdbx_description
1 polymer ?
#
loop_
_entity_poly.entity_id
_entity_poly.type
_entity_poly.pdbx_seq_one_letter_code
_entity_poly.pdbx_strand_id
1 'polypeptide(L)'
;MDDDIRTSKAILNYILENCIFAYDELCKVNKELVAGMSLGSNADVNHLGALNRMIQDYLIIRVGGLFDRTEYRANGGNDEVVSFEKLFSTHQGYQKIKSEEIIKYIIEQRHNFVAHTNKSHVENNFPITAKICNSNLKEQLVDLQNLLKD
;
A
#
# COMPACT_ATOMS: atom_id res chain seq x y z
N MET A 1 -11.38 -23.71 12.84
CA MET A 1 -10.12 -23.46 12.10
C MET A 1 -10.45 -22.98 10.69
N ASP A 2 -11.29 -23.69 9.94
CA ASP A 2 -11.67 -23.29 8.57
C ASP A 2 -12.48 -21.98 8.47
N ASP A 3 -13.35 -21.70 9.44
CA ASP A 3 -14.12 -20.44 9.45
C ASP A 3 -13.25 -19.19 9.66
N ASP A 4 -12.16 -19.32 10.40
CA ASP A 4 -11.23 -18.22 10.70
C ASP A 4 -10.37 -17.87 9.47
N ILE A 5 -9.92 -18.90 8.74
CA ILE A 5 -9.22 -18.74 7.46
C ILE A 5 -10.13 -18.10 6.42
N ARG A 6 -11.40 -18.56 6.31
CA ARG A 6 -12.38 -17.97 5.38
C ARG A 6 -12.64 -16.49 5.69
N THR A 7 -12.79 -16.15 6.97
CA THR A 7 -12.98 -14.76 7.42
C THR A 7 -11.75 -13.91 7.09
N SER A 8 -10.56 -14.43 7.36
CA SER A 8 -9.29 -13.76 7.04
C SER A 8 -9.12 -13.54 5.53
N LYS A 9 -9.43 -14.54 4.69
CA LYS A 9 -9.42 -14.41 3.23
C LYS A 9 -10.40 -13.34 2.75
N ALA A 10 -11.61 -13.26 3.31
CA ALA A 10 -12.59 -12.22 2.96
C ALA A 10 -12.10 -10.81 3.34
N ILE A 11 -11.51 -10.66 4.52
CA ILE A 11 -10.91 -9.39 4.97
C ILE A 11 -9.76 -8.99 4.03
N LEU A 12 -8.86 -9.91 3.70
CA LEU A 12 -7.76 -9.64 2.77
C LEU A 12 -8.27 -9.24 1.39
N ASN A 13 -9.31 -9.90 0.87
CA ASN A 13 -9.89 -9.55 -0.42
C ASN A 13 -10.45 -8.11 -0.40
N TYR A 14 -11.19 -7.75 0.65
CA TYR A 14 -11.68 -6.38 0.83
C TYR A 14 -10.53 -5.35 0.92
N ILE A 15 -9.44 -5.67 1.61
CA ILE A 15 -8.26 -4.80 1.67
C ILE A 15 -7.67 -4.60 0.27
N LEU A 16 -7.51 -5.68 -0.50
CA LEU A 16 -6.95 -5.63 -1.85
C LEU A 16 -7.81 -4.83 -2.82
N GLU A 17 -9.13 -5.01 -2.79
CA GLU A 17 -10.06 -4.25 -3.63
C GLU A 17 -9.91 -2.74 -3.40
N ASN A 18 -9.82 -2.33 -2.12
CA ASN A 18 -9.58 -0.94 -1.78
C ASN A 18 -8.19 -0.45 -2.19
N CYS A 19 -7.15 -1.26 -2.04
CA CYS A 19 -5.80 -0.91 -2.50
C CYS A 19 -5.73 -0.73 -4.02
N ILE A 20 -6.41 -1.60 -4.79
CA ILE A 20 -6.49 -1.51 -6.24
C ILE A 20 -7.24 -0.24 -6.66
N PHE A 21 -8.37 0.05 -6.03
CA PHE A 21 -9.11 1.29 -6.28
C PHE A 21 -8.28 2.53 -5.93
N ALA A 22 -7.63 2.53 -4.76
CA ALA A 22 -6.76 3.63 -4.33
C ALA A 22 -5.57 3.82 -5.27
N TYR A 23 -5.00 2.74 -5.84
CA TYR A 23 -3.96 2.83 -6.85
C TYR A 23 -4.45 3.57 -8.09
N ASP A 24 -5.61 3.19 -8.62
CA ASP A 24 -6.17 3.81 -9.81
C ASP A 24 -6.47 5.30 -9.58
N GLU A 25 -7.06 5.64 -8.43
CA GLU A 25 -7.37 7.04 -8.10
C GLU A 25 -6.09 7.85 -7.86
N LEU A 26 -5.07 7.28 -7.20
CA LEU A 26 -3.77 7.92 -7.02
C LEU A 26 -3.15 8.31 -8.36
N CYS A 27 -3.14 7.39 -9.32
CA CYS A 27 -2.50 7.63 -10.61
C CYS A 27 -3.29 8.59 -11.50
N LYS A 28 -4.61 8.58 -11.39
CA LYS A 28 -5.48 9.58 -12.00
C LYS A 28 -5.21 10.98 -11.41
N VAL A 29 -5.27 11.13 -10.08
CA VAL A 29 -5.04 12.41 -9.40
C VAL A 29 -3.62 12.93 -9.66
N ASN A 30 -2.60 12.06 -9.64
CA ASN A 30 -1.23 12.44 -9.95
C ASN A 30 -1.08 12.96 -11.39
N LYS A 31 -1.78 12.35 -12.35
CA LYS A 31 -1.78 12.81 -13.74
C LYS A 31 -2.45 14.19 -13.87
N GLU A 32 -3.58 14.40 -13.20
CA GLU A 32 -4.27 15.69 -13.16
C GLU A 32 -3.41 16.76 -12.48
N LEU A 33 -2.73 16.43 -11.38
CA LEU A 33 -1.80 17.32 -10.68
C LEU A 33 -0.64 17.75 -11.58
N VAL A 34 0.03 16.81 -12.24
CA VAL A 34 1.15 17.10 -13.15
C VAL A 34 0.71 18.00 -14.31
N ALA A 35 -0.45 17.71 -14.91
CA ALA A 35 -1.03 18.57 -15.94
C ALA A 35 -1.40 19.96 -15.38
N GLY A 36 -1.94 19.97 -14.15
CA GLY A 36 -2.38 21.17 -13.44
C GLY A 36 -1.27 22.15 -13.09
N MET A 37 -0.03 21.67 -12.98
CA MET A 37 1.18 22.48 -12.75
C MET A 37 1.69 23.20 -14.02
N SER A 38 1.09 22.96 -15.19
CA SER A 38 1.47 23.65 -16.43
C SER A 38 1.06 25.14 -16.42
N LEU A 39 1.85 25.97 -17.12
CA LEU A 39 1.56 27.39 -17.27
C LEU A 39 0.21 27.58 -17.97
N GLY A 40 -0.73 28.29 -17.32
CA GLY A 40 -2.07 28.58 -17.86
C GLY A 40 -3.16 27.59 -17.46
N SER A 41 -2.85 26.59 -16.63
CA SER A 41 -3.85 25.73 -16.01
C SER A 41 -4.66 26.48 -14.94
N ASN A 42 -5.97 26.21 -14.88
CA ASN A 42 -6.88 26.68 -13.83
C ASN A 42 -7.19 25.60 -12.78
N ALA A 43 -6.41 24.51 -12.76
CA ALA A 43 -6.62 23.44 -11.79
C ALA A 43 -6.29 23.90 -10.37
N ASP A 44 -7.06 23.41 -9.39
CA ASP A 44 -6.75 23.58 -7.98
C ASP A 44 -5.62 22.62 -7.57
N VAL A 45 -4.38 23.04 -7.84
CA VAL A 45 -3.17 22.25 -7.55
C VAL A 45 -2.98 21.95 -6.06
N ASN A 46 -3.52 22.79 -5.17
CA ASN A 46 -3.42 22.57 -3.73
C ASN A 46 -4.34 21.43 -3.30
N HIS A 47 -5.58 21.43 -3.78
CA HIS A 47 -6.51 20.34 -3.54
C HIS A 47 -6.00 19.02 -4.14
N LEU A 48 -5.52 19.05 -5.38
CA LEU A 48 -4.94 17.88 -6.05
C LEU A 48 -3.70 17.34 -5.31
N GLY A 49 -2.83 18.23 -4.83
CA GLY A 49 -1.67 17.86 -4.02
C GLY A 49 -2.04 17.18 -2.71
N ALA A 50 -3.05 17.73 -2.00
CA ALA A 50 -3.56 17.15 -0.75
C ALA A 50 -4.18 15.76 -0.97
N LEU A 51 -5.01 15.60 -2.01
CA LEU A 51 -5.60 14.31 -2.39
C LEU A 51 -4.53 13.29 -2.77
N ASN A 52 -3.59 13.68 -3.62
CA ASN A 52 -2.48 12.83 -4.05
C ASN A 52 -1.71 12.27 -2.85
N ARG A 53 -1.38 13.14 -1.88
CA ARG A 53 -0.69 12.74 -0.66
C ARG A 53 -1.54 11.80 0.19
N MET A 54 -2.80 12.16 0.44
CA MET A 54 -3.71 11.35 1.28
C MET A 54 -3.86 9.92 0.74
N ILE A 55 -4.07 9.78 -0.58
CA ILE A 55 -4.26 8.46 -1.21
C ILE A 55 -2.93 7.68 -1.20
N GLN A 56 -1.81 8.35 -1.46
CA GLN A 56 -0.48 7.74 -1.38
C GLN A 56 -0.22 7.15 0.02
N ASP A 57 -0.50 7.92 1.07
CA ASP A 57 -0.27 7.52 2.46
C ASP A 57 -1.13 6.31 2.82
N TYR A 58 -2.43 6.35 2.46
CA TYR A 58 -3.34 5.23 2.62
C TYR A 58 -2.78 3.97 1.95
N LEU A 59 -2.39 4.07 0.68
CA LEU A 59 -1.94 2.94 -0.11
C LEU A 59 -0.66 2.32 0.45
N ILE A 60 0.32 3.14 0.86
CA ILE A 60 1.56 2.64 1.46
C ILE A 60 1.31 1.93 2.78
N ILE A 61 0.48 2.49 3.65
CA ILE A 61 0.14 1.88 4.94
C ILE A 61 -0.58 0.55 4.73
N ARG A 62 -1.59 0.52 3.86
CA ARG A 62 -2.42 -0.67 3.64
C ARG A 62 -1.68 -1.78 2.92
N VAL A 63 -0.93 -1.45 1.87
CA VAL A 63 -0.09 -2.43 1.16
C VAL A 63 1.02 -2.94 2.08
N GLY A 64 1.70 -2.06 2.82
CA GLY A 64 2.72 -2.48 3.79
C GLY A 64 2.19 -3.46 4.84
N GLY A 65 0.97 -3.25 5.31
CA GLY A 65 0.30 -4.15 6.27
C GLY A 65 0.01 -5.56 5.73
N LEU A 66 -0.14 -5.73 4.41
CA LEU A 66 -0.32 -7.06 3.80
C LEU A 66 0.89 -7.98 4.00
N PHE A 67 2.06 -7.41 4.24
CA PHE A 67 3.34 -8.13 4.39
C PHE A 67 3.85 -8.14 5.83
N ASP A 68 3.05 -7.66 6.80
CA ASP A 68 3.44 -7.62 8.20
C ASP A 68 3.30 -8.96 8.91
N ARG A 69 4.24 -9.22 9.83
CA ARG A 69 4.18 -10.33 10.79
C ARG A 69 3.76 -9.89 12.19
N THR A 70 3.52 -8.60 12.39
CA THR A 70 3.46 -8.02 13.72
C THR A 70 2.25 -8.53 14.49
N GLU A 71 2.51 -9.03 15.69
CA GLU A 71 1.51 -9.29 16.73
C GLU A 71 1.63 -8.19 17.77
N TYR A 72 0.58 -7.38 17.95
CA TYR A 72 0.58 -6.38 19.01
C TYR A 72 0.05 -7.02 20.28
N ARG A 73 0.92 -7.13 21.29
CA ARG A 73 0.48 -7.50 22.65
C ARG A 73 -0.22 -6.29 23.26
N ALA A 74 -1.54 -6.29 23.27
CA ALA A 74 -2.33 -5.36 24.06
C ALA A 74 -2.56 -5.96 25.46
N ASN A 75 -2.72 -5.12 26.49
CA ASN A 75 -3.00 -5.58 27.84
C ASN A 75 -4.37 -6.30 27.89
N GLY A 76 -4.37 -7.62 27.75
CA GLY A 76 -5.56 -8.48 27.77
C GLY A 76 -5.82 -9.31 26.51
N GLY A 77 -4.99 -9.21 25.47
CA GLY A 77 -5.12 -10.00 24.24
C GLY A 77 -4.05 -9.69 23.18
N ASN A 78 -3.90 -10.56 22.18
CA ASN A 78 -3.09 -10.29 21.00
C ASN A 78 -3.98 -9.64 19.94
N ASP A 79 -3.73 -8.38 19.59
CA ASP A 79 -4.29 -7.79 18.36
C ASP A 79 -3.46 -8.32 17.19
N GLU A 80 -4.05 -9.25 16.46
CA GLU A 80 -3.40 -9.90 15.33
C GLU A 80 -3.73 -9.20 14.02
N VAL A 81 -2.69 -8.76 13.32
CA VAL A 81 -2.83 -8.25 11.95
C VAL A 81 -3.20 -9.43 11.03
N VAL A 82 -4.28 -9.26 10.26
CA VAL A 82 -4.62 -10.16 9.15
C VAL A 82 -3.75 -9.78 7.95
N SER A 83 -2.83 -10.66 7.55
CA SER A 83 -1.86 -10.41 6.48
C SER A 83 -1.61 -11.63 5.61
N PHE A 84 -1.12 -11.40 4.39
CA PHE A 84 -0.66 -12.49 3.52
C PHE A 84 0.56 -13.19 4.08
N GLU A 85 1.42 -12.46 4.77
CA GLU A 85 2.61 -13.04 5.38
C GLU A 85 2.25 -14.14 6.39
N LYS A 86 1.17 -13.98 7.16
CA LYS A 86 0.72 -15.02 8.09
C LYS A 86 0.11 -16.23 7.38
N LEU A 87 -0.71 -16.02 6.36
CA LEU A 87 -1.46 -17.10 5.71
C LEU A 87 -0.67 -17.83 4.61
N PHE A 88 0.26 -17.14 3.94
CA PHE A 88 0.90 -17.60 2.71
C PHE A 88 2.44 -17.53 2.77
N SER A 89 3.06 -17.44 3.96
CA SER A 89 4.53 -17.32 4.10
C SER A 89 5.32 -18.40 3.36
N THR A 90 4.80 -19.61 3.19
CA THR A 90 5.47 -20.69 2.45
C THR A 90 5.03 -20.81 0.99
N HIS A 91 4.02 -20.04 0.56
CA HIS A 91 3.47 -20.09 -0.79
C HIS A 91 4.44 -19.44 -1.79
N GLN A 92 4.83 -20.17 -2.83
CA GLN A 92 5.84 -19.69 -3.79
C GLN A 92 5.37 -18.43 -4.54
N GLY A 93 4.10 -18.34 -4.91
CA GLY A 93 3.53 -17.15 -5.55
C GLY A 93 3.62 -15.92 -4.67
N TYR A 94 3.36 -16.08 -3.37
CA TYR A 94 3.46 -14.99 -2.40
C TYR A 94 4.91 -14.53 -2.24
N GLN A 95 5.87 -15.46 -2.14
CA GLN A 95 7.29 -15.12 -2.01
C GLN A 95 7.82 -14.35 -3.23
N LYS A 96 7.35 -14.68 -4.44
CA LYS A 96 7.68 -13.91 -5.65
C LYS A 96 7.16 -12.47 -5.54
N ILE A 97 5.88 -12.29 -5.25
CA ILE A 97 5.25 -10.96 -5.09
C ILE A 97 5.96 -10.14 -4.02
N LYS A 98 6.24 -10.73 -2.85
CA LYS A 98 6.96 -10.08 -1.75
C LYS A 98 8.35 -9.59 -2.16
N SER A 99 8.99 -10.26 -3.12
CA SER A 99 10.34 -9.93 -3.57
C SER A 99 10.41 -8.81 -4.61
N GLU A 100 9.27 -8.37 -5.14
CA GLU A 100 9.16 -7.30 -6.13
C GLU A 100 9.69 -5.97 -5.59
N GLU A 101 10.34 -5.20 -6.46
CA GLU A 101 11.00 -3.94 -6.07
C GLU A 101 10.00 -2.96 -5.45
N ILE A 102 8.81 -2.83 -6.03
CA ILE A 102 7.81 -1.88 -5.53
C ILE A 102 7.27 -2.27 -4.15
N ILE A 103 7.15 -3.57 -3.87
CA ILE A 103 6.71 -4.06 -2.56
C ILE A 103 7.78 -3.76 -1.51
N LYS A 104 9.05 -4.05 -1.81
CA LYS A 104 10.19 -3.69 -0.94
C LYS A 104 10.22 -2.19 -0.67
N TYR A 105 10.09 -1.39 -1.72
CA TYR A 105 10.01 0.06 -1.62
C TYR A 105 8.90 0.51 -0.68
N ILE A 106 7.68 -0.01 -0.82
CA ILE A 106 6.55 0.35 0.08
C ILE A 106 6.85 -0.02 1.54
N ILE A 107 7.35 -1.23 1.77
CA ILE A 107 7.71 -1.71 3.12
C ILE A 107 8.78 -0.82 3.74
N GLU A 108 9.80 -0.44 2.97
CA GLU A 108 10.85 0.46 3.41
C GLU A 108 10.29 1.85 3.67
N GLN A 109 9.41 2.38 2.83
CA GLN A 109 8.94 3.76 2.97
C GLN A 109 7.88 3.96 4.07
N ARG A 110 7.20 2.91 4.51
CA ARG A 110 6.06 3.03 5.45
C ARG A 110 6.38 3.76 6.77
N HIS A 111 7.62 3.67 7.26
CA HIS A 111 8.01 4.31 8.53
C HIS A 111 8.05 5.84 8.42
N ASN A 112 8.22 6.38 7.20
CA ASN A 112 8.19 7.82 6.92
C ASN A 112 6.78 8.45 7.06
N PHE A 113 5.77 7.62 7.36
CA PHE A 113 4.37 8.06 7.54
C PHE A 113 3.88 7.99 8.98
N VAL A 114 4.49 7.14 9.82
CA VAL A 114 3.94 6.81 11.15
C VAL A 114 4.70 7.49 12.31
N ALA A 115 5.92 7.99 12.08
CA ALA A 115 6.72 8.62 13.15
C ALA A 115 7.49 9.85 12.65
N HIS A 116 7.64 10.83 13.55
CA HIS A 116 8.35 12.10 13.40
C HIS A 116 9.47 12.07 12.36
N THR A 117 9.30 12.83 11.27
CA THR A 117 10.32 13.07 10.25
C THR A 117 11.67 13.33 10.92
N ASN A 118 12.55 12.33 10.88
CA ASN A 118 13.91 12.48 11.36
C ASN A 118 14.56 13.62 10.55
N LYS A 119 15.21 14.56 11.23
CA LYS A 119 15.88 15.72 10.59
C LYS A 119 16.88 15.30 9.51
N SER A 120 17.40 14.08 9.59
CA SER A 120 18.33 13.44 8.64
C SER A 120 17.67 12.71 7.46
N HIS A 121 16.32 12.68 7.36
CA HIS A 121 15.59 11.98 6.28
C HIS A 121 14.98 12.92 5.22
N VAL A 122 15.19 14.23 5.36
CA VAL A 122 14.60 15.25 4.48
C VAL A 122 15.19 15.21 3.06
N GLU A 123 16.37 14.63 2.86
CA GLU A 123 17.08 14.82 1.59
C GLU A 123 16.68 13.92 0.42
N ASN A 124 16.02 12.76 0.59
CA ASN A 124 15.64 11.93 -0.58
C ASN A 124 14.57 10.82 -0.35
N ASN A 125 13.95 10.74 0.84
CA ASN A 125 13.11 9.59 1.21
C ASN A 125 11.61 9.89 1.32
N PHE A 126 11.12 10.99 0.74
CA PHE A 126 9.68 11.17 0.60
C PHE A 126 9.16 10.26 -0.50
N PRO A 127 8.07 9.50 -0.25
CA PRO A 127 7.60 8.59 -1.27
C PRO A 127 7.12 9.33 -2.51
N ILE A 128 7.51 8.80 -3.66
CA ILE A 128 7.33 9.46 -4.94
C ILE A 128 6.14 8.80 -5.61
N THR A 129 5.03 9.54 -5.77
CA THR A 129 3.81 8.99 -6.39
C THR A 129 4.10 8.42 -7.78
N ALA A 130 4.94 9.10 -8.56
CA ALA A 130 5.35 8.60 -9.88
C ALA A 130 6.03 7.23 -9.82
N LYS A 131 6.81 6.92 -8.76
CA LYS A 131 7.42 5.59 -8.59
C LYS A 131 6.36 4.50 -8.40
N ILE A 132 5.27 4.80 -7.68
CA ILE A 132 4.14 3.88 -7.50
C ILE A 132 3.38 3.74 -8.83
N CYS A 133 3.01 4.84 -9.47
CA CYS A 133 2.19 4.81 -10.67
C CYS A 133 2.88 4.27 -11.93
N ASN A 134 4.21 4.29 -11.97
CA ASN A 134 5.00 3.71 -13.05
C ASN A 134 5.48 2.28 -12.73
N SER A 135 4.97 1.67 -11.66
CA SER A 135 5.34 0.31 -11.25
C SER A 135 4.32 -0.74 -11.70
N ASN A 136 4.62 -2.00 -11.42
CA ASN A 136 3.72 -3.14 -11.58
C ASN A 136 2.82 -3.38 -10.34
N LEU A 137 2.69 -2.43 -9.40
CA LEU A 137 2.00 -2.67 -8.13
C LEU A 137 0.57 -3.18 -8.29
N LYS A 138 -0.20 -2.64 -9.23
CA LYS A 138 -1.58 -3.10 -9.47
C LYS A 138 -1.63 -4.58 -9.85
N GLU A 139 -0.70 -5.02 -10.70
CA GLU A 139 -0.58 -6.43 -11.10
C GLU A 139 -0.29 -7.30 -9.88
N GLN A 140 0.63 -6.86 -9.02
CA GLN A 140 0.95 -7.55 -7.76
C GLN A 140 -0.27 -7.66 -6.83
N LEU A 141 -1.09 -6.61 -6.71
CA LEU A 141 -2.30 -6.64 -5.89
C LEU A 141 -3.36 -7.59 -6.46
N VAL A 142 -3.50 -7.65 -7.79
CA VAL A 142 -4.40 -8.60 -8.47
C VAL A 142 -3.91 -10.04 -8.30
N ASP A 143 -2.61 -10.27 -8.40
CA ASP A 143 -2.02 -11.59 -8.19
C ASP A 143 -2.23 -12.07 -6.74
N LEU A 144 -2.09 -11.18 -5.74
CA LEU A 144 -2.47 -11.48 -4.36
C LEU A 144 -3.96 -11.85 -4.22
N GLN A 145 -4.87 -11.19 -4.95
CA GLN A 145 -6.29 -11.57 -4.94
C GLN A 145 -6.51 -12.97 -5.50
N ASN A 146 -5.75 -13.36 -6.52
CA ASN A 146 -5.86 -14.70 -7.11
C ASN A 146 -5.40 -15.79 -6.12
N LEU A 147 -4.38 -15.52 -5.31
CA LEU A 147 -3.95 -16.43 -4.24
C LEU A 147 -5.02 -16.71 -3.17
N LEU A 148 -6.00 -15.81 -3.01
CA LEU A 148 -7.10 -16.03 -2.06
C LEU A 148 -8.14 -17.03 -2.59
N LYS A 149 -8.23 -17.17 -3.93
CA LYS A 149 -9.18 -18.04 -4.62
C LYS A 149 -8.66 -19.48 -4.73
N ASP A 150 -7.34 -19.65 -4.69
CA ASP A 150 -6.65 -20.94 -4.54
C ASP A 150 -6.84 -21.52 -3.13
#